data_AF-A0A0F9RF85-F1
#
_entry.id   AF-A0A0F9RF85-F1
#
_cell.length_a   1.000
_cell.length_b   1.000
_cell.length_c   1.000
_cell.angle_alpha   90.00
_cell.angle_beta   90.00
_cell.angle_gamma   90.00
#
_symmetry.space_group_name_H-M   'P 1'
#
loop_
_entity.id
_entity.type
_entity.pdbx_description
1 polymer ?
#
loop_
_entity_poly.entity_id
_entity_poly.type
_entity_poly.pdbx_seq_one_letter_code
_entity_poly.pdbx_strand_id
1 'polypeptide(L)'
;MNYNFDNSILRVDETDAKIIKLIQEDPSRSHSSIAREINISQPTVGIRIKKLKESGILQIQPGINFKNANIKLIMVHLGVKNPTKVLEMAKNCPLMLNAFKISGEYNVSIFLAGTNIRQLYTVVNHHFRANSEVQKVSMELITEFAKNFILPMVSESETLRPSLESGYDANCEFCKSS
;
A
#
# COMPACT_ATOMS: atom_id res chain seq x y z
N MET A 1 2.79 -0.33 25.13
CA MET A 1 3.76 -0.58 24.06
C MET A 1 4.43 0.75 23.74
N ASN A 2 5.72 0.87 24.05
CA ASN A 2 6.50 2.05 23.66
C ASN A 2 6.73 1.96 22.16
N TYR A 3 6.03 2.78 21.38
CA TYR A 3 6.44 3.05 20.01
C TYR A 3 7.73 3.86 20.11
N ASN A 4 8.87 3.17 20.11
CA ASN A 4 10.13 3.79 19.72
C ASN A 4 9.95 4.17 18.24
N PHE A 5 9.46 5.38 18.00
CA PHE A 5 9.88 6.11 16.81
C PHE A 5 11.39 6.21 16.97
N ASP A 6 12.12 5.29 16.35
CA ASP A 6 13.53 5.46 16.14
C ASP A 6 13.68 6.76 15.36
N ASN A 7 14.00 7.82 16.09
CA ASN A 7 14.32 9.14 15.61
C ASN A 7 15.72 9.09 14.99
N SER A 8 15.93 8.18 14.04
CA SER A 8 16.84 8.44 12.93
C SER A 8 16.20 9.60 12.17
N ILE A 9 16.37 10.82 12.71
CA ILE A 9 15.83 12.05 12.16
C ILE A 9 16.29 12.09 10.71
N LEU A 10 15.34 11.81 9.82
CA LEU A 10 15.44 11.97 8.38
C LEU A 10 15.95 13.39 8.14
N ARG A 11 17.24 13.54 7.80
CA ARG A 11 17.82 14.84 7.45
C ARG A 11 17.38 15.21 6.03
N VAL A 12 16.08 15.38 5.84
CA VAL A 12 15.52 16.06 4.68
C VAL A 12 15.60 17.54 4.99
N ASP A 13 16.49 18.25 4.29
CA ASP A 13 16.58 19.71 4.46
C ASP A 13 15.50 20.43 3.64
N GLU A 14 15.39 21.76 3.79
CA GLU A 14 14.40 22.55 3.06
C GLU A 14 14.55 22.45 1.53
N THR A 15 15.77 22.22 1.04
CA THR A 15 16.03 22.06 -0.41
C THR A 15 15.48 20.72 -0.87
N ASP A 16 15.72 19.65 -0.11
CA ASP A 16 15.19 18.33 -0.39
C ASP A 16 13.66 18.33 -0.38
N ALA A 17 13.03 19.02 0.58
CA ALA A 17 11.57 19.17 0.63
C ALA A 17 11.00 19.88 -0.60
N LYS A 18 11.68 20.94 -1.09
CA LYS A 18 11.29 21.64 -2.33
C LYS A 18 11.43 20.73 -3.56
N ILE A 19 12.52 19.96 -3.64
CA ILE A 19 12.73 18.99 -4.73
C ILE A 19 11.61 17.94 -4.73
N ILE A 20 11.30 17.35 -3.56
CA ILE A 20 10.22 16.35 -3.42
C ILE A 20 8.89 16.93 -3.86
N LYS A 21 8.55 18.16 -3.42
CA LYS A 21 7.31 18.83 -3.81
C LYS A 21 7.18 18.96 -5.34
N LEU A 22 8.23 19.43 -6.02
CA LEU A 22 8.22 19.59 -7.47
C LEU A 22 8.06 18.25 -8.20
N ILE A 23 8.70 17.19 -7.70
CA ILE A 23 8.55 15.84 -8.26
C ILE A 23 7.16 15.26 -7.98
N GLN A 24 6.54 15.56 -6.83
CA GLN A 24 5.16 15.14 -6.53
C GLN A 24 4.14 15.82 -7.44
N GLU A 25 4.39 17.08 -7.84
CA GLU A 25 3.54 17.80 -8.80
C GLU A 25 3.68 17.24 -10.21
N ASP A 26 4.91 16.95 -10.65
CA ASP A 26 5.19 16.34 -11.94
C ASP A 26 6.48 15.49 -11.87
N PRO A 27 6.34 14.14 -11.80
CA PRO A 27 7.47 13.23 -11.75
C PRO A 27 8.36 13.23 -13.00
N SER A 28 7.89 13.82 -14.11
CA SER A 28 8.62 13.90 -15.38
C SER A 28 9.53 15.13 -15.49
N ARG A 29 9.48 16.05 -14.52
CA ARG A 29 10.31 17.27 -14.49
C ARG A 29 11.79 16.95 -14.62
N SER A 30 12.47 17.68 -15.51
CA SER A 30 13.91 17.58 -15.66
C SER A 30 14.65 18.22 -14.48
N HIS A 31 15.86 17.74 -14.21
CA HIS A 31 16.73 18.35 -13.19
C HIS A 31 17.03 19.83 -13.48
N SER A 32 17.11 20.22 -14.76
CA SER A 32 17.34 21.61 -15.15
C SER A 32 16.14 22.51 -14.84
N SER A 33 14.92 22.02 -15.00
CA SER A 33 13.72 22.78 -14.64
C SER A 33 13.63 22.96 -13.13
N ILE A 34 13.88 21.90 -12.35
CA ILE A 34 13.89 21.95 -10.88
C ILE A 34 14.97 22.92 -10.39
N ALA A 35 16.17 22.85 -10.95
CA ALA A 35 17.30 23.71 -10.62
C ALA A 35 16.98 25.21 -10.79
N ARG A 36 16.34 25.56 -11.91
CA ARG A 36 15.90 26.93 -12.20
C ARG A 36 14.86 27.42 -11.20
N GLU A 37 13.92 26.57 -10.82
CA GLU A 37 12.81 26.94 -9.94
C GLU A 37 13.24 27.17 -8.48
N ILE A 38 14.23 26.41 -7.99
CA ILE A 38 14.73 26.52 -6.61
C ILE A 38 16.08 27.26 -6.52
N ASN A 39 16.56 27.84 -7.63
CA ASN A 39 17.77 28.64 -7.76
C ASN A 39 19.06 27.93 -7.26
N ILE A 40 19.30 26.71 -7.73
CA ILE A 40 20.55 25.96 -7.48
C ILE A 40 21.08 25.33 -8.78
N SER A 41 22.29 24.75 -8.75
CA SER A 41 22.85 24.10 -9.93
C SER A 41 22.15 22.76 -10.27
N GLN A 42 22.04 22.45 -11.55
CA GLN A 42 21.50 21.16 -12.03
C GLN A 42 22.27 19.93 -11.46
N PRO A 43 23.61 19.94 -11.37
CA PRO A 43 24.34 18.86 -10.70
C PRO A 43 23.96 18.70 -9.22
N THR A 44 23.74 19.80 -8.50
CA THR A 44 23.30 19.76 -7.09
C THR A 44 21.94 19.08 -6.95
N VAL A 45 20.97 19.41 -7.81
CA VAL A 45 19.66 18.74 -7.85
C VAL A 45 19.83 17.24 -8.08
N GLY A 46 20.64 16.85 -9.08
CA GLY A 46 20.88 15.45 -9.41
C GLY A 46 21.45 14.64 -8.25
N ILE A 47 22.45 15.19 -7.53
CA ILE A 47 23.04 14.56 -6.35
C ILE A 47 22.00 14.38 -5.24
N ARG A 48 21.17 15.40 -4.97
CA ARG A 48 20.13 15.35 -3.94
C ARG A 48 19.05 14.33 -4.26
N ILE A 49 18.51 14.33 -5.49
CA ILE A 49 17.53 13.33 -5.94
C ILE A 49 18.10 11.92 -5.81
N LYS A 50 19.37 11.71 -6.23
CA LYS A 50 20.03 10.41 -6.09
C LYS A 50 20.08 9.96 -4.63
N LYS A 51 20.53 10.84 -3.71
CA LYS A 51 20.57 10.54 -2.28
C LYS A 51 19.20 10.21 -1.70
N LEU A 52 18.17 10.99 -2.05
CA LEU A 52 16.79 10.77 -1.60
C LEU A 52 16.23 9.42 -2.10
N LYS A 53 16.58 9.02 -3.33
CA LYS A 53 16.22 7.70 -3.88
C LYS A 53 16.97 6.57 -3.18
N GLU A 54 18.29 6.70 -3.03
CA GLU A 54 19.14 5.70 -2.36
C GLU A 54 18.75 5.51 -0.89
N SER A 55 18.30 6.56 -0.21
CA SER A 55 17.80 6.48 1.17
C SER A 55 16.35 5.98 1.28
N GLY A 56 15.67 5.72 0.16
CA GLY A 56 14.27 5.28 0.13
C GLY A 56 13.24 6.36 0.50
N ILE A 57 13.66 7.60 0.70
CA ILE A 57 12.76 8.73 1.04
C ILE A 57 11.93 9.12 -0.17
N LEU A 58 12.58 9.18 -1.34
CA LEU A 58 11.92 9.45 -2.60
C LEU A 58 11.80 8.15 -3.40
N GLN A 59 10.57 7.68 -3.53
CA GLN A 59 10.21 6.60 -4.44
C GLN A 59 9.22 7.13 -5.48
N ILE A 60 9.42 6.76 -6.73
CA ILE A 60 8.50 7.09 -7.82
C ILE A 60 7.92 5.77 -8.30
N GLN A 61 6.61 5.63 -8.17
CA GLN A 61 5.89 4.43 -8.56
C GLN A 61 4.66 4.81 -9.38
N PRO A 62 4.50 4.27 -10.61
CA PRO A 62 3.26 4.44 -11.35
C PRO A 62 2.14 3.67 -10.62
N GLY A 63 0.94 4.24 -10.63
CA GLY A 63 -0.23 3.64 -9.99
C GLY A 63 -1.48 3.82 -10.82
N ILE A 64 -2.51 3.04 -10.47
CA ILE A 64 -3.84 3.12 -11.05
C ILE A 64 -4.69 4.02 -10.17
N ASN A 65 -5.49 4.90 -10.77
CA ASN A 65 -6.48 5.68 -10.02
C ASN A 65 -7.72 4.82 -9.74
N PHE A 66 -7.92 4.42 -8.49
CA PHE A 66 -8.97 3.48 -8.10
C PHE A 66 -10.38 4.03 -8.31
N LYS A 67 -10.53 5.35 -8.12
CA LYS A 67 -11.79 6.06 -8.37
C LYS A 67 -12.20 5.96 -9.84
N ASN A 68 -11.25 6.17 -10.76
CA ASN A 68 -11.53 6.17 -12.20
C ASN A 68 -11.59 4.74 -12.79
N ALA A 69 -10.81 3.81 -12.24
CA ALA A 69 -10.76 2.42 -12.70
C ALA A 69 -11.88 1.53 -12.14
N ASN A 70 -12.83 2.10 -11.37
CA ASN A 70 -13.92 1.37 -10.70
C ASN A 70 -13.42 0.20 -9.83
N ILE A 71 -12.25 0.37 -9.21
CA ILE A 71 -11.69 -0.61 -8.28
C ILE A 71 -12.37 -0.41 -6.93
N LYS A 72 -12.87 -1.51 -6.34
CA LYS A 72 -13.44 -1.53 -5.00
C LYS A 72 -12.32 -1.70 -3.98
N LEU A 73 -12.41 -0.93 -2.90
CA LEU A 73 -11.45 -0.95 -1.81
C LEU A 73 -12.18 -1.20 -0.49
N ILE A 74 -11.68 -2.15 0.28
CA ILE A 74 -12.17 -2.42 1.62
C ILE A 74 -11.03 -2.24 2.62
N MET A 75 -11.38 -1.73 3.79
CA MET A 75 -10.54 -1.78 4.98
C MET A 75 -11.04 -2.93 5.84
N VAL A 76 -10.10 -3.68 6.44
CA VAL A 76 -10.46 -4.76 7.36
C VAL A 76 -9.58 -4.66 8.59
N HIS A 77 -10.21 -4.55 9.75
CA HIS A 77 -9.55 -4.53 11.04
C HIS A 77 -9.60 -5.92 11.68
N LEU A 78 -8.45 -6.42 12.10
CA LEU A 78 -8.28 -7.77 12.63
C LEU A 78 -7.71 -7.72 14.05
N GLY A 79 -8.34 -8.45 14.96
CA GLY A 79 -7.79 -8.75 16.28
C GLY A 79 -7.14 -10.12 16.20
N VAL A 80 -5.81 -10.18 16.13
CA VAL A 80 -5.08 -11.43 15.89
C VAL A 80 -4.08 -11.73 16.99
N LYS A 81 -3.86 -13.01 17.30
CA LYS A 81 -2.88 -13.43 18.31
C LYS A 81 -1.44 -13.13 17.87
N ASN A 82 -1.14 -13.38 16.59
CA ASN A 82 0.17 -13.14 15.99
C ASN A 82 0.07 -12.24 14.74
N PRO A 83 0.22 -10.91 14.91
CA PRO A 83 0.17 -9.93 13.81
C PRO A 83 1.20 -10.15 12.70
N THR A 84 2.34 -10.76 13.01
CA THR A 84 3.41 -10.97 12.03
C THR A 84 2.98 -11.95 10.93
N LYS A 85 2.17 -12.96 11.24
CA LYS A 85 1.64 -13.89 10.22
C LYS A 85 0.82 -13.17 9.14
N VAL A 86 0.00 -12.20 9.54
CA VAL A 86 -0.85 -11.44 8.60
C VAL A 86 -0.01 -10.50 7.71
N LEU A 87 1.06 -9.92 8.27
CA LEU A 87 2.00 -9.11 7.49
C LEU A 87 2.79 -9.93 6.45
N GLU A 88 3.15 -11.18 6.77
CA GLU A 88 3.80 -12.05 5.80
C GLU A 88 2.83 -12.45 4.67
N MET A 89 1.59 -12.78 5.01
CA MET A 89 0.52 -13.02 4.04
C MET A 89 0.31 -11.83 3.10
N ALA A 90 0.46 -10.60 3.62
CA ALA A 90 0.29 -9.39 2.84
C ALA A 90 1.29 -9.26 1.68
N LYS A 91 2.47 -9.90 1.77
CA LYS A 91 3.48 -9.88 0.71
C LYS A 91 3.10 -10.74 -0.50
N ASN A 92 2.28 -11.78 -0.29
CA ASN A 92 2.01 -12.82 -1.29
C ASN A 92 0.56 -12.82 -1.79
N CYS A 93 -0.33 -12.02 -1.22
CA CYS A 93 -1.74 -11.96 -1.64
C CYS A 93 -1.95 -10.88 -2.71
N PRO A 94 -2.40 -11.23 -3.94
CA PRO A 94 -2.53 -10.26 -5.04
C PRO A 94 -3.62 -9.20 -4.81
N LEU A 95 -4.61 -9.51 -3.97
CA LEU A 95 -5.66 -8.56 -3.58
C LEU A 95 -5.25 -7.66 -2.42
N MET A 96 -4.11 -7.92 -1.78
CA MET A 96 -3.59 -7.13 -0.68
C MET A 96 -2.84 -5.90 -1.21
N LEU A 97 -3.32 -4.72 -0.87
CA LEU A 97 -2.56 -3.49 -1.12
C LEU A 97 -1.53 -3.25 -0.02
N ASN A 98 -1.94 -3.42 1.24
CA ASN A 98 -1.08 -3.18 2.38
C ASN A 98 -1.67 -3.76 3.67
N ALA A 99 -0.81 -4.00 4.65
CA ALA A 99 -1.17 -4.44 5.99
C ALA A 99 -0.34 -3.69 7.04
N PHE A 100 -0.96 -3.32 8.15
CA PHE A 100 -0.36 -2.53 9.21
C PHE A 100 -0.61 -3.18 10.55
N LYS A 101 0.37 -3.10 11.46
CA LYS A 101 0.09 -3.24 12.90
C LYS A 101 -0.45 -1.90 13.39
N ILE A 102 -1.57 -1.95 14.09
CA ILE A 102 -2.22 -0.76 14.64
C ILE A 102 -2.38 -0.88 16.15
N SER A 103 -2.46 0.24 16.83
CA SER A 103 -2.88 0.30 18.23
C SER A 103 -4.40 0.51 18.30
N GLY A 104 -5.04 0.00 19.34
CA GLY A 104 -6.48 0.12 19.55
C GLY A 104 -7.14 -1.21 19.88
N GLU A 105 -8.44 -1.31 19.61
CA GLU A 105 -9.22 -2.54 19.81
C GLU A 105 -8.73 -3.68 18.90
N TYR A 106 -8.37 -3.33 17.67
CA TYR A 106 -7.75 -4.22 16.70
C TYR A 106 -6.24 -3.98 16.70
N ASN A 107 -5.48 -5.00 16.33
CA ASN A 107 -4.02 -4.91 16.30
C ASN A 107 -3.42 -5.08 14.90
N VAL A 108 -4.27 -5.35 13.90
CA VAL A 108 -3.92 -5.34 12.47
C VAL A 108 -5.01 -4.60 11.68
N SER A 109 -4.60 -3.85 10.66
CA SER A 109 -5.48 -3.27 9.64
C SER A 109 -4.96 -3.61 8.26
N ILE A 110 -5.82 -4.00 7.34
CA ILE A 110 -5.45 -4.34 5.96
C ILE A 110 -6.30 -3.58 4.96
N PHE A 111 -5.71 -3.27 3.81
CA PHE A 111 -6.41 -2.77 2.62
C PHE A 111 -6.45 -3.85 1.56
N LEU A 112 -7.66 -4.21 1.13
CA LEU A 112 -7.86 -5.13 0.02
C LEU A 112 -8.54 -4.41 -1.15
N ALA A 113 -8.08 -4.68 -2.36
CA ALA A 113 -8.63 -4.07 -3.56
C ALA A 113 -8.93 -5.09 -4.64
N GLY A 114 -10.03 -4.87 -5.35
CA GLY A 114 -10.44 -5.74 -6.45
C GLY A 114 -11.58 -5.12 -7.26
N THR A 115 -11.89 -5.71 -8.40
CA THR A 115 -12.98 -5.23 -9.27
C THR A 115 -14.36 -5.72 -8.81
N ASN A 116 -14.40 -6.73 -7.93
CA ASN A 116 -15.63 -7.35 -7.44
C ASN A 116 -15.64 -7.42 -5.90
N ILE A 117 -16.59 -6.73 -5.28
CA ILE A 117 -16.73 -6.73 -3.82
C ILE A 117 -16.98 -8.13 -3.24
N ARG A 118 -17.67 -9.02 -3.98
CA ARG A 118 -17.89 -10.41 -3.55
C ARG A 118 -16.58 -11.14 -3.36
N GLN A 119 -15.61 -10.95 -4.27
CA GLN A 119 -14.29 -11.56 -4.16
C GLN A 119 -13.58 -11.13 -2.86
N LEU A 120 -13.66 -9.84 -2.53
CA LEU A 120 -13.06 -9.29 -1.31
C LEU A 120 -13.73 -9.86 -0.06
N TYR A 121 -15.07 -9.96 -0.04
CA TYR A 121 -15.79 -10.64 1.03
C TYR A 121 -15.35 -12.10 1.20
N THR A 122 -15.16 -12.82 0.09
CA THR A 122 -14.78 -14.23 0.15
C THR A 122 -13.38 -14.40 0.74
N VAL A 123 -12.43 -13.55 0.37
CA VAL A 123 -11.10 -13.52 1.00
C VAL A 123 -11.19 -13.24 2.50
N VAL A 124 -12.01 -12.28 2.91
CA VAL A 124 -12.16 -11.95 4.33
C VAL A 124 -12.75 -13.11 5.13
N ASN A 125 -13.76 -13.78 4.56
CA ASN A 125 -14.42 -14.91 5.21
C ASN A 125 -13.51 -16.13 5.34
N HIS A 126 -12.86 -16.54 4.25
CA HIS A 126 -12.06 -17.76 4.25
C HIS A 126 -10.69 -17.59 4.93
N HIS A 127 -9.98 -16.49 4.69
CA HIS A 127 -8.62 -16.34 5.21
C HIS A 127 -8.54 -15.74 6.62
N PHE A 128 -9.52 -14.91 7.00
CA PHE A 128 -9.50 -14.26 8.31
C PHE A 128 -10.56 -14.81 9.26
N ARG A 129 -11.85 -14.82 8.88
CA ARG A 129 -12.91 -15.25 9.81
C ARG A 129 -12.81 -16.72 10.19
N ALA A 130 -12.38 -17.60 9.27
CA ALA A 130 -12.20 -19.03 9.56
C ALA A 130 -10.86 -19.36 10.24
N ASN A 131 -9.96 -18.38 10.40
CA ASN A 131 -8.63 -18.62 10.93
C ASN A 131 -8.60 -18.55 12.46
N SER A 132 -8.13 -19.61 13.12
CA SER A 132 -8.10 -19.73 14.59
C SER A 132 -7.16 -18.74 15.31
N GLU A 133 -6.27 -18.08 14.56
CA GLU A 133 -5.41 -17.00 15.04
C GLU A 133 -6.14 -15.65 15.10
N VAL A 134 -7.29 -15.53 14.41
CA VAL A 134 -8.09 -14.31 14.32
C VAL A 134 -9.27 -14.40 15.28
N GLN A 135 -9.38 -13.41 16.16
CA GLN A 135 -10.37 -13.36 17.23
C GLN A 135 -11.52 -12.39 16.91
N LYS A 136 -11.23 -11.34 16.15
CA LYS A 136 -12.19 -10.30 15.77
C LYS A 136 -11.93 -9.84 14.34
N VAL A 137 -13.00 -9.51 13.63
CA VAL A 137 -12.94 -8.96 12.26
C VAL A 137 -13.97 -7.84 12.14
N SER A 138 -13.54 -6.63 11.82
CA SER A 138 -14.39 -5.56 11.26
C SER A 138 -14.03 -5.34 9.81
N MET A 139 -15.02 -5.03 8.98
CA MET A 139 -14.84 -4.81 7.56
C MET A 139 -15.66 -3.59 7.12
N GLU A 140 -14.99 -2.66 6.45
CA GLU A 140 -15.54 -1.40 5.99
C GLU A 140 -15.32 -1.27 4.48
N LEU A 141 -16.40 -1.01 3.74
CA LEU A 141 -16.31 -0.66 2.32
C LEU A 141 -16.01 0.84 2.19
N ILE A 142 -14.96 1.18 1.45
CA ILE A 142 -14.68 2.58 1.09
C ILE A 142 -15.59 2.95 -0.07
N THR A 143 -16.64 3.73 0.23
CA THR A 143 -17.68 4.12 -0.73
C THR A 143 -17.31 5.36 -1.54
N GLU A 144 -16.47 6.24 -1.00
CA GLU A 144 -16.11 7.51 -1.63
C GLU A 144 -14.65 7.89 -1.34
N PHE A 145 -14.04 8.59 -2.30
CA PHE A 145 -12.70 9.16 -2.18
C PHE A 145 -12.75 10.67 -2.35
N ALA A 146 -12.33 11.42 -1.32
CA ALA A 146 -12.25 12.88 -1.35
C ALA A 146 -11.20 13.41 -2.35
N LYS A 147 -10.11 12.65 -2.55
CA LYS A 147 -9.05 12.93 -3.55
C LYS A 147 -8.82 11.68 -4.40
N ASN A 148 -8.13 11.82 -5.53
CA ASN A 148 -7.68 10.65 -6.29
C ASN A 148 -6.85 9.73 -5.41
N PHE A 149 -7.15 8.43 -5.46
CA PHE A 149 -6.42 7.40 -4.73
C PHE A 149 -5.65 6.56 -5.75
N ILE A 150 -4.34 6.83 -5.84
CA ILE A 150 -3.44 6.26 -6.85
C ILE A 150 -2.49 5.32 -6.13
N LEU A 151 -2.56 4.03 -6.45
CA LEU A 151 -1.68 3.02 -5.88
C LEU A 151 -1.20 2.05 -6.97
N PRO A 152 -0.02 1.45 -6.79
CA PRO A 152 0.35 0.31 -7.60
C PRO A 152 -0.65 -0.82 -7.37
N MET A 153 -1.04 -1.48 -8.46
CA MET A 153 -1.79 -2.71 -8.38
C MET A 153 -1.08 -3.73 -9.25
N VAL A 154 -0.77 -4.89 -8.69
CA VAL A 154 -0.21 -6.00 -9.45
C VAL A 154 -1.36 -6.57 -10.29
N SER A 155 -1.46 -6.08 -11.52
CA SER A 155 -2.24 -6.71 -12.56
C SER A 155 -1.44 -7.90 -13.08
N GLU A 156 -1.54 -9.05 -12.44
CA GLU A 156 -1.46 -10.28 -13.24
C GLU A 156 -2.77 -10.34 -14.03
N SER A 157 -2.66 -9.94 -15.30
CA SER A 157 -3.76 -9.57 -16.19
C SER A 157 -4.80 -10.67 -16.47
N GLU A 158 -4.71 -11.85 -15.87
CA GLU A 158 -5.64 -12.96 -16.09
C GLU A 158 -5.99 -13.79 -14.84
N THR A 159 -5.37 -13.56 -13.67
CA THR A 159 -5.55 -14.41 -12.46
C THR A 159 -6.54 -13.87 -11.43
N LEU A 160 -7.18 -12.71 -11.66
CA LEU A 160 -8.36 -12.27 -10.89
C LEU A 160 -9.64 -13.08 -11.23
N ARG A 161 -9.49 -14.30 -11.71
CA ARG A 161 -10.53 -15.34 -11.70
C ARG A 161 -10.10 -16.53 -10.81
N PRO A 162 -9.96 -16.35 -9.49
CA PRO A 162 -10.24 -17.48 -8.60
C PRO A 162 -11.72 -17.82 -8.81
N SER A 163 -11.99 -19.09 -9.10
CA SER A 163 -13.33 -19.61 -9.36
C SER A 163 -14.34 -19.00 -8.39
N LEU A 164 -15.40 -18.42 -8.96
CA LEU A 164 -16.45 -17.63 -8.30
C LEU A 164 -17.25 -18.38 -7.22
N GLU A 165 -16.80 -19.56 -6.78
CA GLU A 165 -17.55 -20.46 -5.90
C GLU A 165 -16.86 -20.72 -4.56
N SER A 166 -15.55 -20.49 -4.39
CA SER A 166 -14.85 -20.85 -3.13
C SER A 166 -13.92 -19.79 -2.53
N GLY A 167 -13.58 -18.73 -3.25
CA GLY A 167 -12.57 -17.76 -2.79
C GLY A 167 -11.15 -18.31 -2.74
N TYR A 168 -10.96 -19.51 -3.27
CA TYR A 168 -9.68 -20.14 -3.43
C TYR A 168 -8.97 -19.57 -4.65
N ASP A 169 -7.86 -18.89 -4.40
CA ASP A 169 -6.87 -18.58 -5.43
C ASP A 169 -5.80 -19.68 -5.44
N ALA A 170 -5.74 -20.43 -6.54
CA ALA A 170 -4.76 -21.50 -6.75
C ALA A 170 -3.31 -21.01 -6.77
N ASN A 171 -3.07 -19.70 -6.88
CA ASN A 171 -1.75 -19.09 -6.80
C ASN A 171 -1.45 -18.48 -5.43
N CYS A 172 -2.42 -18.43 -4.51
CA CYS A 172 -2.20 -17.93 -3.16
C CYS A 172 -1.70 -19.05 -2.24
N GLU A 173 -0.48 -18.90 -1.72
CA GLU A 173 0.12 -19.87 -0.78
C GLU A 173 -0.69 -20.06 0.52
N PHE A 174 -1.47 -19.04 0.91
CA PHE A 174 -2.38 -19.14 2.05
C PHE A 174 -3.65 -19.96 1.75
N CYS A 175 -4.13 -19.94 0.51
CA CYS A 175 -5.19 -20.86 0.07
C CYS A 175 -4.72 -22.32 0.07
N LYS A 176 -3.43 -22.57 -0.21
CA LYS A 176 -2.84 -23.93 -0.30
C LYS A 176 -2.53 -24.57 1.06
N SER A 177 -2.44 -23.77 2.11
CA SER A 177 -2.06 -24.20 3.47
C SER A 177 -3.24 -24.31 4.44
N SER A 178 -4.47 -24.17 3.92
CA SER A 178 -5.73 -24.27 4.66
C SER A 178 -6.39 -25.62 4.47
#